data_AF-R6C7N2-F1
#
_entry.id   AF-R6C7N2-F1
#
_cell.length_a   1.000
_cell.length_b   1.000
_cell.length_c   1.000
_cell.angle_alpha   90.00
_cell.angle_beta   90.00
_cell.angle_gamma   90.00
#
_symmetry.space_group_name_H-M   'P 1'
#
loop_
_entity.id
_entity.type
_entity.pdbx_description
1 polymer ?
#
loop_
_entity_poly.entity_id
_entity_poly.type
_entity_poly.pdbx_seq_one_letter_code
_entity_poly.pdbx_strand_id
1 'polypeptide(L)'
;MKKKYIVILTFFIFIFLHPMTVYADMGPKPCIYFAFENIGDRTIYASLYALEGGPSPVSSGNWRQVPEEIKQTFLNYSEKEEARFVEDIWIINEENPRMACGYMPPEKYKLVVYLPDEDKMLESDFYTRQKFEEVYIVDINKISEDGRLLLENDSYDWMGAALLVTVRAVLTIIIEIGVAFLFQIKGKKSICVLIVTNVVTQLFLNISLLWNISLYGMGLYTALLYLLTEIIISAAEAFVYSVALKKTNDPPIGTYEATVYSLAANLTSFLAGLFLGQFILRWI
;
A
#
# COMPACT_ATOMS: atom_id res chain seq x y z
N MET A 1 -35.39 -11.17 -20.85
CA MET A 1 -33.94 -11.00 -20.62
C MET A 1 -33.57 -9.56 -20.24
N LYS A 2 -33.92 -8.54 -21.05
CA LYS A 2 -33.63 -7.11 -20.77
C LYS A 2 -33.97 -6.60 -19.35
N LYS A 3 -35.12 -7.01 -18.77
CA LYS A 3 -35.54 -6.59 -17.42
C LYS A 3 -34.61 -7.05 -16.29
N LYS A 4 -33.94 -8.21 -16.43
CA LYS A 4 -33.02 -8.73 -15.39
C LYS A 4 -31.71 -7.93 -15.35
N TYR A 5 -31.20 -7.52 -16.52
CA TYR A 5 -29.98 -6.70 -16.61
C TYR A 5 -30.16 -5.28 -16.07
N ILE A 6 -31.35 -4.69 -16.26
CA ILE A 6 -31.68 -3.36 -15.73
C ILE A 6 -31.71 -3.39 -14.20
N VAL A 7 -32.33 -4.40 -13.57
CA VAL A 7 -32.40 -4.52 -12.10
C VAL A 7 -31.00 -4.66 -11.48
N ILE A 8 -30.12 -5.44 -12.11
CA ILE A 8 -28.73 -5.60 -11.66
C ILE A 8 -27.98 -4.26 -11.77
N LEU A 9 -28.09 -3.55 -12.90
CA LEU A 9 -27.46 -2.25 -13.09
C LEU A 9 -27.96 -1.20 -12.09
N THR A 10 -29.27 -1.16 -11.83
CA THR A 10 -29.87 -0.23 -10.86
C THR A 10 -29.41 -0.50 -9.45
N PHE A 11 -29.31 -1.77 -9.04
CA PHE A 11 -28.80 -2.15 -7.72
C PHE A 11 -27.36 -1.64 -7.50
N PHE A 12 -26.51 -1.70 -8.52
CA PHE A 12 -25.12 -1.22 -8.42
C PHE A 12 -24.99 0.30 -8.35
N ILE A 13 -25.82 1.06 -9.08
CA ILE A 13 -25.81 2.53 -9.01
C ILE A 13 -26.12 3.02 -7.58
N PHE A 14 -27.01 2.33 -6.86
CA PHE A 14 -27.36 2.68 -5.48
C PHE A 14 -26.22 2.49 -4.48
N ILE A 15 -25.25 1.60 -4.75
CA ILE A 15 -24.10 1.35 -3.87
C ILE A 15 -23.08 2.50 -3.94
N PHE A 16 -22.96 3.19 -5.09
CA PHE A 16 -22.02 4.28 -5.28
C PHE A 16 -22.55 5.67 -4.89
N LEU A 17 -23.84 5.80 -4.55
CA LEU A 17 -24.48 7.08 -4.20
C LEU A 17 -24.29 7.50 -2.73
N HIS A 18 -23.40 6.85 -1.98
CA HIS A 18 -23.11 7.28 -0.61
C HIS A 18 -22.22 8.53 -0.61
N PRO A 19 -22.67 9.64 0.01
CA PRO A 19 -21.87 10.85 0.11
C PRO A 19 -20.65 10.58 0.98
N MET A 20 -19.46 10.60 0.37
CA MET A 20 -18.21 10.61 1.11
C MET A 20 -17.79 12.05 1.39
N THR A 21 -17.72 12.41 2.66
CA THR A 21 -17.11 13.66 3.11
C THR A 21 -15.61 13.61 2.82
N VAL A 22 -15.13 14.50 1.95
CA VAL A 22 -13.70 14.70 1.65
C VAL A 22 -13.22 15.92 2.43
N TYR A 23 -12.32 15.71 3.38
CA TYR A 23 -11.60 16.78 4.09
C TYR A 23 -10.31 17.12 3.32
N ALA A 24 -9.95 18.40 3.27
CA ALA A 24 -8.85 18.92 2.47
C ALA A 24 -7.44 18.43 2.88
N ASP A 25 -7.31 17.74 4.02
CA ASP A 25 -6.06 17.16 4.53
C ASP A 25 -6.05 15.61 4.55
N MET A 26 -6.85 14.97 3.69
CA MET A 26 -6.98 13.50 3.60
C MET A 26 -6.08 12.84 2.55
N GLY A 27 -5.13 13.58 1.96
CA GLY A 27 -4.13 12.97 1.09
C GLY A 27 -3.23 12.02 1.90
N PRO A 28 -2.82 10.86 1.34
CA PRO A 28 -1.79 10.05 1.97
C PRO A 28 -0.55 10.94 2.18
N LYS A 29 0.18 10.72 3.28
CA LYS A 29 1.37 11.49 3.62
C LYS A 29 2.55 10.56 3.72
N PRO A 30 3.71 10.95 3.16
CA PRO A 30 4.89 10.13 3.29
C PRO A 30 5.26 9.97 4.76
N CYS A 31 5.76 8.81 5.11
CA CYS A 31 6.08 8.46 6.50
C CYS A 31 7.30 7.53 6.54
N ILE A 32 8.10 7.67 7.60
CA ILE A 32 9.17 6.74 7.93
C ILE A 32 8.81 6.10 9.28
N TYR A 33 8.70 4.78 9.29
CA TYR A 33 8.39 3.96 10.45
C TYR A 33 9.64 3.23 10.93
N PHE A 34 9.78 3.14 12.24
CA PHE A 34 10.80 2.33 12.90
C PHE A 34 10.11 1.44 13.91
N ALA A 35 10.34 0.13 13.82
CA ALA A 35 9.97 -0.86 14.81
C ALA A 35 11.24 -1.27 15.56
N PHE A 36 11.24 -1.09 16.86
CA PHE A 36 12.39 -1.37 17.72
C PHE A 36 12.22 -2.75 18.37
N GLU A 37 13.25 -3.58 18.26
CA GLU A 37 13.27 -4.92 18.85
C GLU A 37 14.33 -5.02 19.96
N ASN A 38 14.17 -6.03 20.81
CA ASN A 38 15.10 -6.35 21.90
C ASN A 38 15.38 -5.20 22.88
N ILE A 39 14.40 -4.31 23.09
CA ILE A 39 14.47 -3.20 24.06
C ILE A 39 14.54 -3.72 25.51
N GLY A 40 13.91 -4.87 25.78
CA GLY A 40 13.71 -5.38 27.14
C GLY A 40 12.89 -4.41 28.00
N ASP A 41 13.16 -4.38 29.30
CA ASP A 41 12.46 -3.51 30.26
C ASP A 41 12.92 -2.04 30.21
N ARG A 42 13.74 -1.66 29.21
CA ARG A 42 14.34 -0.32 29.10
C ARG A 42 13.35 0.66 28.46
N THR A 43 13.55 1.94 28.77
CA THR A 43 12.95 3.05 28.01
C THR A 43 14.07 3.80 27.32
N ILE A 44 14.00 3.86 26.01
CA ILE A 44 14.96 4.56 25.15
C ILE A 44 14.25 5.72 24.47
N TYR A 45 15.04 6.67 23.98
CA TYR A 45 14.51 7.84 23.28
C TYR A 45 15.07 7.88 21.88
N ALA A 46 14.24 8.16 20.89
CA ALA A 46 14.66 8.18 19.49
C ALA A 46 14.23 9.49 18.80
N SER A 47 15.05 9.94 17.85
CA SER A 47 14.75 11.06 16.98
C SER A 47 15.37 10.84 15.60
N LEU A 48 14.79 11.50 14.60
CA LEU A 48 15.43 11.68 13.30
C LEU A 48 16.26 12.97 13.27
N TYR A 49 17.34 12.91 12.49
CA TYR A 49 18.19 14.06 12.16
C TYR A 49 18.24 14.19 10.65
N ALA A 50 18.01 15.40 10.13
CA ALA A 50 17.94 15.67 8.69
C ALA A 50 19.19 16.43 8.21
N LEU A 51 19.78 15.99 7.10
CA LEU A 51 20.98 16.65 6.54
C LEU A 51 20.65 18.01 5.92
N GLU A 52 19.49 18.11 5.27
CA GLU A 52 18.98 19.34 4.65
C GLU A 52 17.79 19.83 5.49
N GLY A 53 17.66 21.15 5.66
CA GLY A 53 16.59 21.76 6.46
C GLY A 53 15.21 21.45 5.87
N GLY A 54 14.62 20.35 6.32
CA GLY A 54 13.23 20.00 6.03
C GLY A 54 12.28 20.72 6.99
N PRO A 55 10.99 20.79 6.66
CA PRO A 55 9.97 21.16 7.63
C PRO A 55 10.12 20.27 8.87
N SER A 56 10.04 20.85 10.08
CA SER A 56 9.86 20.04 11.28
C SER A 56 8.57 19.22 11.11
N PRO A 57 8.59 17.88 11.30
CA PRO A 57 7.41 17.04 11.35
C PRO A 57 6.39 17.72 12.26
N VAL A 58 5.17 17.88 11.77
CA VAL A 58 4.09 18.34 12.65
C VAL A 58 3.93 17.27 13.73
N SER A 59 4.25 17.64 14.98
CA SER A 59 4.63 16.70 16.06
C SER A 59 3.73 15.47 16.14
N SER A 60 4.31 14.30 15.93
CA SER A 60 3.67 12.99 16.14
C SER A 60 4.36 12.19 17.23
N GLY A 61 5.50 12.65 17.73
CA GLY A 61 6.21 12.11 18.86
C GLY A 61 5.76 12.68 20.20
N ASN A 62 6.47 12.26 21.23
CA ASN A 62 6.13 12.48 22.63
C ASN A 62 6.83 13.71 23.21
N TRP A 63 7.31 14.65 22.39
CA TRP A 63 8.11 15.81 22.82
C TRP A 63 7.64 16.47 24.13
N ARG A 64 6.32 16.64 24.32
CA ARG A 64 5.74 17.24 25.54
C ARG A 64 5.90 16.38 26.80
N GLN A 65 5.98 15.06 26.65
CA GLN A 65 6.13 14.07 27.73
C GLN A 65 7.60 13.74 28.02
N VAL A 66 8.51 14.06 27.09
CA VAL A 66 9.95 13.80 27.24
C VAL A 66 10.54 14.72 28.32
N PRO A 67 11.35 14.20 29.26
CA PRO A 67 12.02 15.01 30.27
C PRO A 67 12.96 16.07 29.65
N GLU A 68 13.09 17.21 30.30
CA GLU A 68 13.88 18.34 29.77
C GLU A 68 15.37 18.02 29.61
N GLU A 69 15.92 17.19 30.50
CA GLU A 69 17.30 16.70 30.41
C GLU A 69 17.54 15.90 29.12
N ILE A 70 16.58 15.04 28.74
CA ILE A 70 16.66 14.25 27.51
C ILE A 70 16.58 15.15 26.29
N LYS A 71 15.66 16.13 26.28
CA LYS A 71 15.58 17.11 25.20
C LYS A 71 16.90 17.83 25.01
N GLN A 72 17.52 18.27 26.10
CA GLN A 72 18.81 18.94 26.03
C GLN A 72 19.93 18.02 25.54
N THR A 73 19.90 16.73 25.86
CA THR A 73 20.83 15.75 25.29
C THR A 73 20.75 15.71 23.76
N PHE A 74 19.54 15.63 23.19
CA PHE A 74 19.36 15.65 21.72
C PHE A 74 19.74 17.00 21.10
N LEU A 75 19.40 18.13 21.73
CA LEU A 75 19.77 19.46 21.25
C LEU A 75 21.30 19.66 21.25
N ASN A 76 21.97 19.35 22.36
CA ASN A 76 23.43 19.44 22.50
C ASN A 76 24.17 18.51 21.55
N TYR A 77 23.60 17.33 21.28
CA TYR A 77 24.13 16.44 20.25
C TYR A 77 24.01 17.08 18.87
N SER A 78 22.86 17.68 18.54
CA SER A 78 22.66 18.36 17.25
C SER A 78 23.63 19.51 16.97
N GLU A 79 24.09 20.23 17.98
CA GLU A 79 25.04 21.34 17.80
C GLU A 79 26.41 20.88 17.28
N LYS A 80 26.72 19.59 17.43
CA LYS A 80 28.01 18.98 17.05
C LYS A 80 27.94 18.24 15.71
N GLU A 81 26.76 18.19 15.11
CA GLU A 81 26.47 17.36 13.95
C GLU A 81 26.21 18.20 12.71
N GLU A 82 26.54 17.66 11.54
CA GLU A 82 26.18 18.29 10.26
C GLU A 82 24.68 18.22 9.99
N ALA A 83 24.00 17.20 10.53
CA ALA A 83 22.55 17.04 10.43
C ALA A 83 21.82 17.77 11.56
N ARG A 84 20.70 18.40 11.22
CA ARG A 84 19.87 19.15 12.15
C ARG A 84 18.83 18.26 12.79
N PHE A 85 18.68 18.40 14.10
CA PHE A 85 17.59 17.83 14.87
C PHE A 85 16.24 18.32 14.33
N VAL A 86 15.30 17.39 14.17
CA VAL A 86 14.03 17.64 13.50
C VAL A 86 12.88 17.91 14.51
N GLU A 87 13.22 18.36 15.72
CA GLU A 87 12.28 18.83 16.77
C GLU A 87 11.16 17.85 17.18
N ASP A 88 11.42 16.54 17.19
CA ASP A 88 10.51 15.57 17.80
C ASP A 88 11.27 14.38 18.40
N ILE A 89 10.83 13.91 19.57
CA ILE A 89 11.46 12.79 20.30
C ILE A 89 10.38 11.78 20.67
N TRP A 90 10.63 10.52 20.34
CA TRP A 90 9.75 9.41 20.67
C TRP A 90 10.27 8.68 21.91
N ILE A 91 9.33 8.31 22.80
CA ILE A 91 9.59 7.44 23.94
C ILE A 91 9.32 6.01 23.48
N ILE A 92 10.34 5.17 23.51
CA ILE A 92 10.29 3.80 23.00
C ILE A 92 10.51 2.84 24.15
N ASN A 93 9.58 1.88 24.31
CA ASN A 93 9.60 0.84 25.33
C ASN A 93 8.86 -0.41 24.82
N GLU A 94 8.79 -1.47 25.62
CA GLU A 94 8.12 -2.72 25.24
C GLU A 94 6.64 -2.54 24.86
N GLU A 95 5.92 -1.63 25.53
CA GLU A 95 4.51 -1.35 25.23
C GLU A 95 4.33 -0.52 23.96
N ASN A 96 5.30 0.34 23.63
CA ASN A 96 5.29 1.24 22.48
C ASN A 96 6.62 1.15 21.72
N PRO A 97 6.91 0.03 21.04
CA PRO A 97 8.20 -0.22 20.40
C PRO A 97 8.29 0.42 19.01
N ARG A 98 7.60 1.54 18.77
CA ARG A 98 7.39 2.09 17.42
C ARG A 98 7.54 3.60 17.38
N MET A 99 8.21 4.07 16.33
CA MET A 99 8.30 5.48 15.96
C MET A 99 7.72 5.66 14.56
N ALA A 100 6.97 6.73 14.36
CA ALA A 100 6.42 7.10 13.05
C ALA A 100 6.68 8.58 12.81
N CYS A 101 7.52 8.89 11.84
CA CYS A 101 7.76 10.26 11.40
C CYS A 101 6.86 10.57 10.19
N GLY A 102 5.64 11.02 10.49
CA GLY A 102 4.68 11.44 9.47
C GLY A 102 4.74 12.94 9.15
N TYR A 103 4.06 13.35 8.09
CA TYR A 103 3.78 14.77 7.78
C TYR A 103 5.04 15.59 7.46
N MET A 104 5.60 15.37 6.25
CA MET A 104 6.84 15.94 5.72
C MET A 104 8.15 15.33 6.30
N PRO A 105 8.31 13.99 6.30
CA PRO A 105 9.57 13.37 6.68
C PRO A 105 10.74 13.84 5.81
N PRO A 106 11.94 13.94 6.39
CA PRO A 106 13.15 14.35 5.66
C PRO A 106 13.48 13.39 4.51
N GLU A 107 14.08 13.93 3.45
CA GLU A 107 14.55 13.12 2.31
C GLU A 107 15.85 12.38 2.64
N LYS A 108 16.81 13.08 3.26
CA LYS A 108 18.06 12.49 3.77
C LYS A 108 18.10 12.60 5.28
N TYR A 109 18.23 11.47 5.95
CA TYR A 109 18.11 11.41 7.40
C TYR A 109 19.01 10.33 8.01
N LYS A 110 19.26 10.46 9.32
CA LYS A 110 19.78 9.38 10.16
C LYS A 110 18.91 9.22 11.40
N LEU A 111 18.82 7.99 11.91
CA LEU A 111 18.20 7.69 13.20
C LEU A 111 19.22 7.93 14.30
N VAL A 112 18.78 8.58 15.38
CA VAL A 112 19.58 8.76 16.59
C VAL A 112 18.78 8.27 17.78
N VAL A 113 19.39 7.42 18.60
CA VAL A 113 18.80 6.80 19.78
C VAL A 113 19.65 7.12 21.00
N TYR A 114 19.01 7.58 22.07
CA TYR A 114 19.63 7.76 23.37
C TYR A 114 19.25 6.60 24.30
N LEU A 115 20.27 6.00 24.91
CA LEU A 115 20.19 4.98 25.95
C LEU A 115 20.51 5.63 27.30
N PRO A 116 19.51 6.00 28.12
CA PRO A 116 19.74 6.73 29.37
C PRO A 116 20.51 5.93 30.43
N ASP A 117 20.34 4.61 30.43
CA ASP A 117 21.00 3.67 31.33
C ASP A 117 22.52 3.57 31.09
N GLU A 118 22.94 3.82 29.85
CA GLU A 118 24.35 3.79 29.43
C GLU A 118 24.93 5.20 29.22
N ASP A 119 24.11 6.25 29.37
CA ASP A 119 24.40 7.63 28.97
C ASP A 119 25.05 7.72 27.57
N LYS A 120 24.44 7.00 26.61
CA LYS A 120 25.04 6.76 25.29
C LYS A 120 24.10 7.15 24.16
N MET A 121 24.66 7.86 23.17
CA MET A 121 24.01 8.13 21.89
C MET A 121 24.46 7.11 20.85
N LEU A 122 23.51 6.52 20.15
CA LEU A 122 23.72 5.63 19.01
C LEU A 122 23.13 6.29 17.77
N GLU A 123 23.84 6.21 16.65
CA GLU A 123 23.39 6.75 15.37
C GLU A 123 23.39 5.67 14.29
N SER A 124 22.50 5.78 13.32
CA SER A 124 22.60 5.03 12.07
C SER A 124 23.47 5.77 11.04
N ASP A 125 23.76 5.10 9.93
CA ASP A 125 24.19 5.78 8.70
C ASP A 125 23.13 6.78 8.20
N PHE A 126 23.52 7.62 7.24
CA PHE A 126 22.57 8.42 6.47
C PHE A 126 21.84 7.57 5.43
N TYR A 127 20.52 7.66 5.44
CA TYR A 127 19.63 7.05 4.47
C TYR A 127 18.97 8.12 3.62
N THR A 128 18.65 7.76 2.38
CA THR A 128 17.85 8.60 1.48
C THR A 128 16.54 7.89 1.22
N ARG A 129 15.43 8.57 1.52
CA ARG A 129 14.08 8.01 1.39
C ARG A 129 13.81 7.58 -0.06
N GLN A 130 13.54 6.29 -0.26
CA GLN A 130 13.26 5.68 -1.56
C GLN A 130 11.76 5.46 -1.80
N LYS A 131 10.98 5.26 -0.73
CA LYS A 131 9.56 4.91 -0.81
C LYS A 131 8.67 5.98 -0.17
N PHE A 132 7.40 5.98 -0.55
CA PHE A 132 6.40 6.83 0.09
C PHE A 132 6.23 6.48 1.58
N GLU A 133 6.18 5.18 1.88
CA GLU A 133 6.26 4.61 3.23
C GLU A 133 7.53 3.77 3.35
N GLU A 134 8.41 4.14 4.28
CA GLU A 134 9.57 3.33 4.64
C GLU A 134 9.37 2.72 6.02
N VAL A 135 9.73 1.44 6.18
CA VAL A 135 9.66 0.73 7.45
C VAL A 135 11.04 0.12 7.71
N TYR A 136 11.57 0.38 8.90
CA TYR A 136 12.82 -0.20 9.38
C TYR A 136 12.58 -0.99 10.65
N ILE A 137 13.21 -2.16 10.74
CA ILE A 137 13.40 -2.90 11.98
C ILE A 137 14.75 -2.48 12.57
N VAL A 138 14.74 -2.13 13.85
CA VAL A 138 15.90 -1.64 14.59
C VAL A 138 16.10 -2.53 15.81
N ASP A 139 17.03 -3.47 15.71
CA ASP A 139 17.50 -4.22 16.86
C ASP A 139 18.55 -3.40 17.60
N ILE A 140 18.24 -2.94 18.81
CA ILE A 140 19.13 -2.06 19.58
C ILE A 140 20.45 -2.74 19.96
N ASN A 141 20.52 -4.07 19.93
CA ASN A 141 21.74 -4.83 20.24
C ASN A 141 22.57 -5.10 18.98
N LYS A 142 22.03 -4.86 17.79
CA LYS A 142 22.69 -5.12 16.52
C LYS A 142 23.41 -3.87 16.02
N ILE A 143 24.65 -3.73 16.50
CA ILE A 143 25.54 -2.62 16.17
C ILE A 143 26.57 -3.08 15.13
N SER A 144 26.88 -2.23 14.16
CA SER A 144 27.93 -2.45 13.18
C SER A 144 29.34 -2.40 13.80
N GLU A 145 30.36 -2.85 13.07
CA GLU A 145 31.75 -2.83 13.55
C GLU A 145 32.27 -1.41 13.86
N ASP A 146 31.75 -0.41 13.16
CA ASP A 146 32.03 1.02 13.36
C ASP A 146 31.15 1.68 14.44
N GLY A 147 30.30 0.90 15.13
CA GLY A 147 29.55 1.37 16.30
C GLY A 147 28.19 2.01 15.99
N ARG A 148 27.63 1.77 14.79
CA ARG A 148 26.37 2.37 14.33
C ARG A 148 25.19 1.40 14.40
N LEU A 149 23.99 1.96 14.52
CA LEU A 149 22.73 1.23 14.44
C LEU A 149 22.53 0.72 13.01
N LEU A 150 22.28 -0.58 12.88
CA LEU A 150 21.90 -1.18 11.62
C LEU A 150 20.40 -1.08 11.44
N LEU A 151 19.97 -0.30 10.44
CA LEU A 151 18.57 -0.25 10.04
C LEU A 151 18.30 -1.35 9.01
N GLU A 152 17.56 -2.37 9.42
CA GLU A 152 17.07 -3.39 8.50
C GLU A 152 15.81 -2.86 7.85
N ASN A 153 15.84 -2.58 6.55
CA ASN A 153 14.60 -2.27 5.84
C ASN A 153 13.70 -3.51 5.92
N ASP A 154 12.44 -3.34 6.28
CA ASP A 154 11.46 -4.40 6.13
C ASP A 154 11.39 -4.73 4.63
N SER A 155 12.11 -5.78 4.23
CA SER A 155 12.25 -6.13 2.84
C SER A 155 10.86 -6.46 2.34
N TYR A 156 10.35 -5.63 1.43
CA TYR A 156 9.02 -5.83 0.85
C TYR A 156 8.83 -7.30 0.49
N ASP A 157 7.84 -7.97 1.07
CA ASP A 157 7.61 -9.39 0.85
C ASP A 157 7.10 -9.61 -0.58
N TRP A 158 8.04 -9.65 -1.51
CA TRP A 158 7.79 -9.90 -2.92
C TRP A 158 7.12 -11.25 -3.15
N MET A 159 7.34 -12.22 -2.25
CA MET A 159 6.77 -13.54 -2.37
C MET A 159 5.30 -13.55 -1.92
N GLY A 160 4.98 -12.90 -0.81
CA GLY A 160 3.61 -12.63 -0.37
C GLY A 160 2.85 -11.78 -1.38
N ALA A 161 3.45 -10.70 -1.88
CA ALA A 161 2.85 -9.86 -2.92
C ALA A 161 2.54 -10.67 -4.19
N ALA A 162 3.50 -11.47 -4.68
CA ALA A 162 3.31 -12.33 -5.85
C ALA A 162 2.22 -13.39 -5.61
N LEU A 163 2.17 -13.97 -4.41
CA LEU A 163 1.13 -14.93 -4.03
C LEU A 163 -0.25 -14.27 -4.06
N LEU A 164 -0.41 -13.08 -3.49
CA LEU A 164 -1.68 -12.35 -3.46
C LEU A 164 -2.15 -11.96 -4.88
N VAL A 165 -1.24 -11.49 -5.72
CA VAL A 165 -1.52 -11.24 -7.15
C VAL A 165 -1.98 -12.51 -7.85
N THR A 166 -1.32 -13.64 -7.58
CA THR A 166 -1.65 -14.94 -8.19
C THR A 166 -3.03 -15.43 -7.75
N VAL A 167 -3.31 -15.41 -6.44
CA VAL A 167 -4.61 -15.80 -5.88
C VAL A 167 -5.72 -14.95 -6.49
N ARG A 168 -5.50 -13.64 -6.57
CA ARG A 168 -6.46 -12.71 -7.16
C ARG A 168 -6.71 -13.00 -8.63
N ALA A 169 -5.66 -13.19 -9.44
CA ALA A 169 -5.79 -13.51 -10.85
C ALA A 169 -6.56 -14.81 -11.09
N VAL A 170 -6.27 -15.86 -10.29
CA VAL A 170 -6.98 -17.15 -10.36
C VAL A 170 -8.45 -16.98 -9.99
N LEU A 171 -8.76 -16.24 -8.92
CA LEU A 171 -10.14 -15.98 -8.50
C LEU A 171 -10.92 -15.19 -9.55
N THR A 172 -10.31 -14.19 -10.18
CA THR A 172 -10.92 -13.46 -11.29
C THR A 172 -11.27 -14.41 -12.44
N ILE A 173 -10.33 -15.26 -12.86
CA ILE A 173 -10.56 -16.23 -13.95
C ILE A 173 -11.70 -17.20 -13.60
N ILE A 174 -11.77 -17.67 -12.35
CA ILE A 174 -12.86 -18.54 -11.88
C ILE A 174 -14.22 -17.83 -11.97
N ILE A 175 -14.28 -16.57 -11.50
CA ILE A 175 -15.50 -15.74 -11.55
C ILE A 175 -15.92 -15.50 -13.00
N GLU A 176 -14.98 -15.12 -13.86
CA GLU A 176 -15.19 -14.91 -15.29
C GLU A 176 -15.80 -16.13 -15.96
N ILE A 177 -15.20 -17.31 -15.78
CA ILE A 177 -15.71 -18.56 -16.35
C ILE A 177 -17.10 -18.88 -15.76
N GLY A 178 -17.30 -18.65 -14.47
CA GLY A 178 -18.61 -18.81 -13.82
C GLY A 178 -19.70 -17.93 -14.45
N VAL A 179 -19.40 -16.65 -14.66
CA VAL A 179 -20.30 -15.70 -15.34
C VAL A 179 -20.48 -16.06 -16.81
N ALA A 180 -19.43 -16.53 -17.49
CA ALA A 180 -19.47 -16.93 -18.90
C ALA A 180 -20.52 -18.02 -19.15
N PHE A 181 -20.68 -18.98 -18.22
CA PHE A 181 -21.73 -20.00 -18.31
C PHE A 181 -23.15 -19.42 -18.27
N LEU A 182 -23.39 -18.33 -17.53
CA LEU A 182 -24.68 -17.63 -17.49
C LEU A 182 -25.03 -16.99 -18.85
N PHE A 183 -24.00 -16.63 -19.62
CA PHE A 183 -24.11 -16.05 -20.95
C PHE A 183 -23.99 -17.08 -22.10
N GLN A 184 -23.96 -18.38 -21.79
CA GLN A 184 -23.79 -19.47 -22.75
C GLN A 184 -22.47 -19.40 -23.54
N ILE A 185 -21.43 -18.80 -22.96
CA ILE A 185 -20.06 -18.82 -23.49
C ILE A 185 -19.40 -20.12 -23.00
N LYS A 186 -19.24 -21.09 -23.90
CA LYS A 186 -18.80 -22.46 -23.53
C LYS A 186 -17.73 -23.05 -24.45
N GLY A 187 -17.49 -22.43 -25.61
CA GLY A 187 -16.52 -22.93 -26.58
C GLY A 187 -15.09 -22.88 -26.06
N LYS A 188 -14.30 -23.93 -26.30
CA LYS A 188 -12.88 -23.99 -25.87
C LYS A 188 -12.07 -22.77 -26.34
N LYS A 189 -12.31 -22.30 -27.57
CA LYS A 189 -11.68 -21.10 -28.12
C LYS A 189 -12.12 -19.83 -27.38
N SER A 190 -13.40 -19.72 -27.03
CA SER A 190 -13.92 -18.59 -26.25
C SER A 190 -13.37 -18.57 -24.83
N ILE A 191 -13.35 -19.71 -24.14
CA ILE A 191 -12.76 -19.81 -22.80
C ILE A 191 -11.26 -19.45 -22.84
N CYS A 192 -10.53 -19.87 -23.88
CA CYS A 192 -9.14 -19.47 -24.07
C CYS A 192 -8.98 -17.94 -24.21
N VAL A 193 -9.87 -17.28 -24.99
CA VAL A 193 -9.90 -15.81 -25.08
C VAL A 193 -10.08 -15.18 -23.71
N LEU A 194 -11.06 -15.66 -22.91
CA LEU A 194 -11.32 -15.11 -21.57
C LEU A 194 -10.08 -15.23 -20.66
N ILE A 195 -9.47 -16.41 -20.62
CA ILE A 195 -8.28 -16.67 -19.79
C ILE A 195 -7.11 -15.78 -20.22
N VAL A 196 -6.78 -15.74 -21.51
CA VAL A 196 -5.63 -14.97 -21.99
C VAL A 196 -5.83 -13.48 -21.74
N THR A 197 -7.03 -12.96 -22.04
CA THR A 197 -7.36 -11.57 -21.77
C THR A 197 -7.22 -11.25 -20.29
N ASN A 198 -7.80 -12.07 -19.40
CA ASN A 198 -7.70 -11.86 -17.95
C ASN A 198 -6.29 -11.92 -17.41
N VAL A 199 -5.47 -12.87 -17.88
CA VAL A 199 -4.07 -12.95 -17.44
C VAL A 199 -3.33 -11.67 -17.80
N VAL A 200 -3.49 -11.19 -19.04
CA VAL A 200 -2.82 -9.96 -19.50
C VAL A 200 -3.30 -8.74 -18.73
N THR A 201 -4.61 -8.59 -18.56
CA THR A 201 -5.19 -7.42 -17.88
C THR A 201 -4.94 -7.43 -16.38
N GLN A 202 -5.00 -8.57 -15.71
CA GLN A 202 -4.65 -8.69 -14.30
C GLN A 202 -3.18 -8.42 -14.05
N LEU A 203 -2.27 -8.85 -14.94
CA LEU A 203 -0.85 -8.48 -14.82
C LEU A 203 -0.68 -6.96 -14.89
N PHE A 204 -1.31 -6.30 -15.85
CA PHE A 204 -1.26 -4.85 -15.97
C PHE A 204 -1.83 -4.13 -14.74
N LEU A 205 -3.01 -4.55 -14.29
CA LEU A 205 -3.69 -3.96 -13.14
C LEU A 205 -2.86 -4.09 -11.85
N ASN A 206 -2.28 -5.26 -11.60
CA ASN A 206 -1.49 -5.49 -10.39
C ASN A 206 -0.14 -4.75 -10.44
N ILE A 207 0.53 -4.68 -11.59
CA ILE A 207 1.73 -3.84 -11.74
C ILE A 207 1.39 -2.37 -11.48
N SER A 208 0.28 -1.88 -12.05
CA SER A 208 -0.19 -0.52 -11.81
C SER A 208 -0.49 -0.27 -10.33
N LEU A 209 -1.15 -1.22 -9.65
CA LEU A 209 -1.44 -1.11 -8.22
C LEU A 209 -0.15 -1.03 -7.38
N LEU A 210 0.80 -1.93 -7.60
CA LEU A 210 2.09 -1.94 -6.89
C LEU A 210 2.88 -0.64 -7.12
N TRP A 211 2.91 -0.17 -8.36
CA TRP A 211 3.55 1.10 -8.72
C TRP A 211 2.92 2.29 -7.99
N ASN A 212 1.59 2.36 -7.96
CA ASN A 212 0.87 3.43 -7.27
C ASN A 212 1.06 3.36 -5.75
N ILE A 213 1.04 2.18 -5.13
CA ILE A 213 1.35 2.02 -3.69
C ILE A 213 2.78 2.49 -3.40
N SER A 214 3.76 2.15 -4.25
CA SER A 214 5.15 2.58 -4.04
C SER A 214 5.32 4.10 -4.11
N LEU A 215 4.57 4.78 -4.99
CA LEU A 215 4.68 6.23 -5.20
C LEU A 215 3.84 7.06 -4.23
N TYR A 216 2.68 6.55 -3.82
CA TYR A 216 1.66 7.32 -3.11
C TYR A 216 1.18 6.69 -1.81
N GLY A 217 1.71 5.52 -1.43
CA GLY A 217 1.28 4.77 -0.26
C GLY A 217 -0.10 4.13 -0.41
N MET A 218 -0.57 3.50 0.66
CA MET A 218 -1.97 3.06 0.73
C MET A 218 -2.87 4.23 1.16
N GLY A 219 -3.99 4.42 0.46
CA GLY A 219 -4.94 5.49 0.79
C GLY A 219 -5.99 5.74 -0.28
N LEU A 220 -6.84 6.74 -0.04
CA LEU A 220 -7.95 7.09 -0.93
C LEU A 220 -7.49 7.41 -2.34
N TYR A 221 -6.37 8.14 -2.49
CA TYR A 221 -5.82 8.47 -3.80
C TYR A 221 -5.45 7.21 -4.61
N THR A 222 -4.67 6.30 -4.01
CA THR A 222 -4.31 5.00 -4.61
C THR A 222 -5.55 4.16 -4.91
N ALA A 223 -6.57 4.17 -4.03
CA ALA A 223 -7.83 3.48 -4.26
C ALA A 223 -8.62 4.05 -5.46
N LEU A 224 -8.63 5.38 -5.64
CA LEU A 224 -9.27 6.03 -6.79
C LEU A 224 -8.53 5.74 -8.09
N LEU A 225 -7.19 5.76 -8.08
CA LEU A 225 -6.40 5.37 -9.24
C LEU A 225 -6.61 3.91 -9.62
N TYR A 226 -6.65 3.02 -8.62
CA TYR A 226 -6.96 1.62 -8.83
C TYR A 226 -8.36 1.42 -9.42
N LEU A 227 -9.39 2.14 -8.92
CA LEU A 227 -10.74 2.12 -9.50
C LEU A 227 -10.75 2.62 -10.95
N LEU A 228 -9.99 3.69 -11.24
CA LEU A 228 -9.86 4.20 -12.61
C LEU A 228 -9.21 3.17 -13.53
N THR A 229 -8.14 2.50 -13.08
CA THR A 229 -7.48 1.43 -13.84
C THR A 229 -8.43 0.25 -14.08
N GLU A 230 -9.23 -0.16 -13.09
CA GLU A 230 -10.27 -1.19 -13.24
C GLU A 230 -11.31 -0.82 -14.31
N ILE A 231 -11.75 0.45 -14.35
CA ILE A 231 -12.69 0.94 -15.38
C ILE A 231 -12.06 0.88 -16.77
N ILE A 232 -10.80 1.32 -16.91
CA ILE A 232 -10.06 1.29 -18.18
C ILE A 232 -9.89 -0.16 -18.67
N ILE A 233 -9.50 -1.06 -17.77
CA ILE A 233 -9.33 -2.48 -18.07
C ILE A 233 -10.67 -3.12 -18.45
N SER A 234 -11.73 -2.87 -17.69
CA SER A 234 -13.08 -3.36 -18.00
C SER A 234 -13.55 -2.94 -19.40
N ALA A 235 -13.24 -1.69 -19.81
CA ALA A 235 -13.56 -1.20 -21.14
C ALA A 235 -12.73 -1.89 -22.23
N ALA A 236 -11.44 -2.11 -21.98
CA ALA A 236 -10.55 -2.82 -22.90
C ALA A 236 -10.98 -4.29 -23.09
N GLU A 237 -11.30 -4.99 -22.01
CA GLU A 237 -11.81 -6.37 -22.05
C GLU A 237 -13.15 -6.44 -22.80
N ALA A 238 -14.07 -5.51 -22.53
CA ALA A 238 -15.35 -5.46 -23.20
C ALA A 238 -15.17 -5.28 -24.72
N PHE A 239 -14.21 -4.45 -25.14
CA PHE A 239 -13.84 -4.30 -26.53
C PHE A 239 -13.31 -5.62 -27.12
N VAL A 240 -12.31 -6.25 -26.47
CA VAL A 240 -11.72 -7.52 -26.92
C VAL A 240 -12.78 -8.61 -27.06
N TYR A 241 -13.63 -8.80 -26.05
CA TYR A 241 -14.67 -9.82 -26.05
C TYR A 241 -15.75 -9.55 -27.10
N SER A 242 -16.13 -8.28 -27.32
CA SER A 242 -17.11 -7.91 -28.34
C SER A 242 -16.67 -8.25 -29.77
N VAL A 243 -15.36 -8.41 -30.00
CA VAL A 243 -14.78 -8.77 -31.30
C VAL A 243 -14.45 -10.26 -31.37
N ALA A 244 -13.80 -10.79 -30.33
CA ALA A 244 -13.27 -12.15 -30.32
C ALA A 244 -14.35 -13.23 -30.09
N LEU A 245 -15.33 -12.97 -29.21
CA LEU A 245 -16.36 -13.97 -28.89
C LEU A 245 -17.32 -14.25 -30.05
N LYS A 246 -17.54 -13.27 -30.94
CA LYS A 246 -18.28 -13.48 -32.20
C LYS A 246 -17.69 -14.57 -33.08
N LYS A 247 -16.36 -14.68 -33.09
CA LYS A 247 -15.63 -15.60 -33.97
C LYS A 247 -15.35 -16.95 -33.31
N THR A 248 -15.36 -16.99 -31.98
CA THR A 248 -14.86 -18.13 -31.21
C THR A 248 -15.96 -18.92 -30.53
N ASN A 249 -17.11 -18.30 -30.24
CA ASN A 249 -18.23 -18.97 -29.58
C ASN A 249 -19.17 -19.60 -30.61
N ASP A 250 -19.75 -20.73 -30.24
CA ASP A 250 -20.73 -21.46 -31.05
C ASP A 250 -21.97 -21.77 -30.19
N PRO A 251 -23.16 -21.19 -30.49
CA PRO A 251 -23.40 -20.22 -31.57
C PRO A 251 -22.71 -18.86 -31.30
N PRO A 252 -22.45 -18.06 -32.36
CA PRO A 252 -21.88 -16.73 -32.22
C PRO A 252 -22.67 -15.84 -31.27
N ILE A 253 -21.97 -15.17 -30.35
CA ILE A 253 -22.55 -14.18 -29.45
C ILE A 253 -22.46 -12.79 -30.08
N GLY A 254 -23.53 -12.00 -29.96
CA GLY A 254 -23.59 -10.64 -30.47
C GLY A 254 -22.69 -9.66 -29.69
N THR A 255 -22.39 -8.51 -30.29
CA THR A 255 -21.55 -7.46 -29.67
C THR A 255 -22.09 -7.04 -28.31
N TYR A 256 -23.40 -6.82 -28.25
CA TYR A 256 -24.07 -6.30 -27.06
C TYR A 256 -24.01 -7.32 -25.92
N GLU A 257 -24.30 -8.58 -26.22
CA GLU A 257 -24.26 -9.68 -25.26
C GLU A 257 -22.84 -9.89 -24.71
N ALA A 258 -21.81 -9.84 -25.57
CA ALA A 258 -20.41 -9.93 -25.15
C ALA A 258 -19.96 -8.75 -24.28
N THR A 259 -20.39 -7.53 -24.60
CA THR A 259 -20.11 -6.33 -23.79
C THR A 259 -20.80 -6.41 -22.42
N VAL A 260 -22.08 -6.81 -22.38
CA VAL A 260 -22.81 -6.98 -21.11
C VAL A 260 -22.20 -8.09 -20.26
N TYR A 261 -21.75 -9.19 -20.89
CA TYR A 261 -20.97 -10.24 -20.22
C TYR A 261 -19.71 -9.66 -19.57
N SER A 262 -18.90 -8.93 -20.33
CA SER A 262 -17.63 -8.38 -19.84
C SER A 262 -17.83 -7.50 -18.63
N LEU A 263 -18.78 -6.57 -18.70
CA LEU A 263 -19.09 -5.65 -17.61
C LEU A 263 -19.61 -6.39 -16.37
N ALA A 264 -20.45 -7.41 -16.57
CA ALA A 264 -20.94 -8.23 -15.46
C ALA A 264 -19.81 -9.04 -14.80
N ALA A 265 -18.91 -9.63 -15.59
CA ALA A 265 -17.79 -10.42 -15.10
C ALA A 265 -16.80 -9.53 -14.31
N ASN A 266 -16.37 -8.41 -14.89
CA ASN A 266 -15.45 -7.46 -14.28
C ASN A 266 -16.03 -6.84 -13.00
N LEU A 267 -17.31 -6.47 -13.01
CA LEU A 267 -17.95 -5.93 -11.81
C LEU A 267 -18.04 -6.98 -10.70
N THR A 268 -18.35 -8.23 -11.06
CA THR A 268 -18.42 -9.33 -10.09
C THR A 268 -17.04 -9.63 -9.49
N SER A 269 -15.99 -9.67 -10.31
CA SER A 269 -14.62 -9.89 -9.85
C SER A 269 -14.08 -8.72 -9.03
N PHE A 270 -14.39 -7.47 -9.41
CA PHE A 270 -14.05 -6.27 -8.64
C PHE A 270 -14.65 -6.31 -7.24
N LEU A 271 -15.96 -6.60 -7.12
CA LEU A 271 -16.64 -6.68 -5.83
C LEU A 271 -16.13 -7.83 -4.96
N ALA A 272 -15.86 -8.99 -5.57
CA ALA A 272 -15.21 -10.10 -4.88
C ALA A 272 -13.81 -9.71 -4.38
N GLY A 273 -13.05 -8.98 -5.20
CA GLY A 273 -11.75 -8.43 -4.85
C GLY A 273 -11.80 -7.46 -3.67
N LEU A 274 -12.79 -6.55 -3.62
CA LEU A 274 -13.00 -5.66 -2.48
C LEU A 274 -13.31 -6.42 -1.20
N PHE A 275 -14.16 -7.45 -1.27
CA PHE A 275 -14.49 -8.29 -0.12
C PHE A 275 -13.26 -9.05 0.40
N LEU A 276 -12.49 -9.68 -0.49
CA LEU A 276 -11.26 -10.40 -0.14
C LEU A 276 -10.17 -9.48 0.39
N GLY A 277 -10.06 -8.26 -0.14
CA GLY A 277 -9.13 -7.24 0.31
C GLY A 277 -9.24 -6.95 1.80
N GLN A 278 -10.45 -7.02 2.38
CA GLN A 278 -10.66 -6.80 3.82
C GLN A 278 -10.01 -7.87 4.72
N PHE A 279 -9.81 -9.09 4.20
CA PHE A 279 -9.16 -10.18 4.92
C PHE A 279 -7.66 -10.24 4.66
N ILE A 280 -7.22 -9.71 3.50
CA ILE A 280 -5.84 -9.77 3.02
C ILE A 280 -5.02 -8.56 3.49
N LEU A 281 -5.59 -7.35 3.47
CA LEU A 281 -4.94 -6.11 3.96
C LEU A 281 -4.72 -6.10 5.47
N ARG A 282 -5.15 -7.13 6.19
CA ARG A 282 -4.90 -7.30 7.63
C ARG A 282 -3.54 -7.95 7.92
N TRP A 283 -2.86 -8.44 6.88
CA TRP A 283 -1.60 -9.20 6.94
C TRP A 283 -0.44 -8.54 6.18
N ILE A 284 -0.68 -7.35 5.62
CA ILE A 284 0.32 -6.39 5.12
C ILE A 284 0.23 -5.19 6.05
#